data_AF-A0A365P1Z0-F1
#
_entry.id   AF-A0A365P1Z0-F1
#
_cell.length_a   1.000
_cell.length_b   1.000
_cell.length_c   1.000
_cell.angle_alpha   90.00
_cell.angle_beta   90.00
_cell.angle_gamma   90.00
#
_symmetry.space_group_name_H-M   'P 1'
#
loop_
_entity.id
_entity.type
_entity.pdbx_description
1 polymer ?
#
loop_
_entity_poly.entity_id
_entity_poly.type
_entity_poly.pdbx_seq_one_letter_code
_entity_poly.pdbx_strand_id
1 'polypeptide(L)'
;MSKVSILDKINDFTIKRKYCKISRIVNKEELSSKTGYIVDFSNDFVLFKEVDDFFIRGFLVFPIHQVSKIRRNKNDVFFDKICKLEGIKDSIKKPNIELNNWESIFNSIHKLGFNVIIINEISDKDTFDIGPILKVTSNKVVINYFDATGKFDEDLTEIQYSDITHIDFDDIYTNTISKYLKNK
;
A
#
# COMPACT_ATOMS: atom_id res chain seq x y z
N MET A 1 -8.03 4.30 20.73
CA MET A 1 -6.57 4.21 21.01
C MET A 1 -5.99 5.61 20.83
N SER A 2 -5.03 6.04 21.66
CA SER A 2 -4.38 7.35 21.44
C SER A 2 -3.38 7.28 20.29
N LYS A 3 -3.09 8.41 19.62
CA LYS A 3 -2.09 8.47 18.52
C LYS A 3 -0.71 7.98 18.96
N VAL A 4 -0.32 8.24 20.21
CA VAL A 4 0.94 7.75 20.79
C VAL A 4 0.94 6.21 20.87
N SER A 5 -0.15 5.62 21.39
CA SER A 5 -0.26 4.17 21.53
C SER A 5 -0.24 3.40 20.21
N ILE A 6 -0.72 4.00 19.10
CA ILE A 6 -0.68 3.35 17.79
C ILE A 6 0.73 3.40 17.19
N LEU A 7 1.45 4.53 17.34
CA LEU A 7 2.83 4.67 16.88
C LEU A 7 3.78 3.70 17.60
N ASP A 8 3.66 3.59 18.93
CA ASP A 8 4.44 2.62 19.71
C ASP A 8 4.23 1.19 19.22
N LYS A 9 2.98 0.86 18.88
CA LYS A 9 2.60 -0.44 18.35
C LYS A 9 3.12 -0.67 16.94
N ILE A 10 3.02 0.33 16.06
CA ILE A 10 3.61 0.29 14.71
C ILE A 10 5.12 0.04 14.83
N ASN A 11 5.81 0.77 15.69
CA ASN A 11 7.24 0.62 15.91
C ASN A 11 7.62 -0.79 16.40
N ASP A 12 6.93 -1.30 17.43
CA ASP A 12 7.15 -2.66 17.94
C ASP A 12 6.92 -3.74 16.86
N PHE A 13 5.89 -3.57 16.02
CA PHE A 13 5.59 -4.51 14.94
C PHE A 13 6.58 -4.44 13.79
N THR A 14 7.10 -3.25 13.49
CA THR A 14 8.11 -3.02 12.45
C THR A 14 9.44 -3.62 12.88
N ILE A 15 9.98 -3.23 14.04
CA ILE A 15 11.30 -3.69 14.53
C ILE A 15 11.32 -5.21 14.72
N LYS A 16 10.26 -5.79 15.28
CA LYS A 16 10.17 -7.24 15.52
C LYS A 16 9.61 -8.01 14.32
N ARG A 17 9.32 -7.32 13.21
CA ARG A 17 8.74 -7.87 11.97
C ARG A 17 7.56 -8.80 12.27
N LYS A 18 6.59 -8.36 13.07
CA LYS A 18 5.46 -9.19 13.50
C LYS A 18 4.40 -9.23 12.41
N TYR A 19 3.95 -10.44 12.05
CA TYR A 19 2.74 -10.58 11.24
C TYR A 19 1.54 -10.03 12.00
N CYS A 20 0.68 -9.29 11.31
CA CYS A 20 -0.47 -8.63 11.91
C CYS A 20 -1.64 -8.47 10.94
N LYS A 21 -2.81 -8.21 11.52
CA LYS A 21 -3.98 -7.71 10.80
C LYS A 21 -4.17 -6.22 11.13
N ILE A 22 -4.23 -5.40 10.10
CA ILE A 22 -4.48 -3.96 10.19
C ILE A 22 -5.90 -3.68 9.73
N SER A 23 -6.66 -2.97 10.55
CA SER A 23 -7.96 -2.41 10.21
C SER A 23 -7.83 -0.91 10.06
N ARG A 24 -8.52 -0.36 9.06
CA ARG A 24 -8.54 1.08 8.78
C ARG A 24 -9.97 1.61 8.84
N ILE A 25 -10.11 2.89 9.16
CA ILE A 25 -11.35 3.66 9.11
C ILE A 25 -11.08 4.92 8.31
N VAL A 26 -11.94 5.19 7.32
CA VAL A 26 -11.94 6.43 6.52
C VAL A 26 -13.36 6.98 6.54
N ASN A 27 -13.55 8.27 6.79
CA ASN A 27 -14.87 8.90 6.86
C ASN A 27 -15.91 8.17 7.75
N LYS A 28 -15.46 7.57 8.86
CA LYS A 28 -16.26 6.75 9.79
C LYS A 28 -16.74 5.41 9.22
N GLU A 29 -16.27 5.02 8.04
CA GLU A 29 -16.52 3.74 7.42
C GLU A 29 -15.36 2.78 7.72
N GLU A 30 -15.68 1.59 8.21
CA GLU A 30 -14.68 0.54 8.42
C GLU A 30 -14.31 -0.10 7.08
N LEU A 31 -13.02 -0.06 6.76
CA LEU A 31 -12.49 -0.66 5.54
C LEU A 31 -12.14 -2.13 5.72
N SER A 32 -12.01 -2.84 4.60
CA SER A 32 -11.50 -4.21 4.62
C SER A 32 -10.13 -4.25 5.30
N SER A 33 -9.96 -5.23 6.20
CA SER A 33 -8.71 -5.36 6.94
C SER A 33 -7.68 -6.11 6.12
N LYS A 34 -6.43 -5.67 6.19
CA LYS A 34 -5.29 -6.25 5.47
C LYS A 34 -4.40 -7.04 6.43
N THR A 35 -3.74 -8.08 5.95
CA THR A 35 -2.81 -8.89 6.74
C THR A 35 -1.41 -8.91 6.13
N GLY A 36 -0.38 -9.03 6.98
CA GLY A 36 1.00 -8.88 6.51
C GLY A 36 1.92 -8.28 7.56
N TYR A 37 2.91 -7.53 7.08
CA TYR A 37 3.99 -6.98 7.89
C TYR A 37 4.11 -5.48 7.68
N ILE A 38 4.26 -4.73 8.78
CA ILE A 38 4.72 -3.34 8.67
C ILE A 38 6.22 -3.38 8.36
N VAL A 39 6.60 -2.77 7.24
CA VAL A 39 7.97 -2.79 6.72
C VAL A 39 8.70 -1.49 7.07
N ASP A 40 7.97 -0.37 7.06
CA ASP A 40 8.49 0.94 7.45
C ASP A 40 7.34 1.87 7.84
N PHE A 41 7.66 3.01 8.46
CA PHE A 41 6.66 4.03 8.79
C PHE A 41 7.31 5.41 9.01
N SER A 42 6.50 6.45 8.94
CA SER A 42 6.83 7.81 9.36
C SER A 42 5.86 8.29 10.44
N ASN A 43 5.80 9.59 10.72
CA ASN A 43 4.78 10.15 11.62
C ASN A 43 3.37 10.11 11.02
N ASP A 44 3.28 10.02 9.68
CA ASP A 44 2.02 10.19 8.96
C ASP A 44 1.65 8.97 8.10
N PHE A 45 2.60 8.12 7.71
CA PHE A 45 2.37 6.99 6.80
C PHE A 45 2.90 5.66 7.33
N VAL A 46 2.22 4.58 6.94
CA VAL A 46 2.69 3.20 7.10
C VAL A 46 3.03 2.65 5.72
N LEU A 47 4.18 1.98 5.60
CA LEU A 47 4.49 1.09 4.49
C LEU A 47 4.29 -0.36 4.95
N PHE A 48 3.34 -1.03 4.32
CA PHE A 48 2.91 -2.38 4.67
C PHE A 48 3.21 -3.34 3.51
N LYS A 49 3.71 -4.54 3.80
CA LYS A 49 3.76 -5.64 2.82
C LYS A 49 2.61 -6.58 3.10
N GLU A 50 1.64 -6.64 2.21
CA GLU A 50 0.52 -7.57 2.33
C GLU A 50 0.99 -9.00 2.06
N VAL A 51 0.64 -9.87 2.99
CA VAL A 51 0.84 -11.31 2.89
C VAL A 51 -0.45 -11.98 3.33
N ASP A 52 -1.00 -12.80 2.45
CA ASP A 52 -2.29 -13.43 2.63
C ASP A 52 -2.29 -14.77 1.89
N ASP A 53 -2.91 -15.78 2.50
CA ASP A 53 -2.82 -17.18 2.05
C ASP A 53 -1.39 -17.64 1.72
N PHE A 54 -0.40 -17.15 2.48
CA PHE A 54 1.04 -17.40 2.29
C PHE A 54 1.62 -16.84 0.98
N PHE A 55 0.87 -16.02 0.24
CA PHE A 55 1.34 -15.29 -0.92
C PHE A 55 1.72 -13.86 -0.54
N ILE A 56 2.87 -13.42 -1.05
CA ILE A 56 3.29 -12.02 -0.98
C ILE A 56 2.52 -11.27 -2.05
N ARG A 57 1.57 -10.41 -1.67
CA ARG A 57 0.70 -9.71 -2.63
C ARG A 57 1.37 -8.48 -3.23
N GLY A 58 1.75 -7.52 -2.41
CA GLY A 58 2.26 -6.21 -2.83
C GLY A 58 2.64 -5.32 -1.65
N PHE A 59 3.12 -4.11 -1.93
CA PHE A 59 3.24 -3.07 -0.91
C PHE A 59 2.01 -2.17 -0.91
N LEU A 60 1.62 -1.70 0.26
CA LEU A 60 0.57 -0.73 0.47
C LEU A 60 1.15 0.44 1.27
N VAL A 61 0.81 1.67 0.88
CA VAL A 61 1.08 2.86 1.69
C VAL A 61 -0.22 3.55 2.03
N PHE A 62 -0.44 3.79 3.31
CA PHE A 62 -1.64 4.46 3.80
C PHE A 62 -1.34 5.36 5.01
N PRO A 63 -2.14 6.43 5.23
CA PRO A 63 -1.98 7.30 6.37
C PRO A 63 -2.23 6.61 7.73
N ILE A 64 -1.39 6.90 8.72
CA ILE A 64 -1.48 6.36 10.09
C ILE A 64 -2.80 6.76 10.77
N HIS A 65 -3.32 7.95 10.47
CA HIS A 65 -4.58 8.41 11.07
C HIS A 65 -5.78 7.55 10.68
N GLN A 66 -5.69 6.78 9.59
CA GLN A 66 -6.70 5.82 9.19
C GLN A 66 -6.63 4.52 10.01
N VAL A 67 -5.51 4.22 10.69
CA VAL A 67 -5.34 2.96 11.41
C VAL A 67 -6.20 2.94 12.67
N SER A 68 -7.24 2.12 12.66
CA SER A 68 -8.13 1.94 13.81
C SER A 68 -7.67 0.84 14.75
N LYS A 69 -7.04 -0.22 14.22
CA LYS A 69 -6.62 -1.39 14.99
C LYS A 69 -5.48 -2.14 14.33
N ILE A 70 -4.50 -2.55 15.15
CA ILE A 70 -3.50 -3.56 14.79
C ILE A 70 -3.72 -4.77 15.69
N ARG A 71 -4.00 -5.94 15.11
CA ARG A 71 -4.30 -7.17 15.84
C ARG A 71 -3.20 -8.22 15.62
N ARG A 72 -2.84 -8.92 16.70
CA ARG A 72 -2.02 -10.13 16.68
C ARG A 72 -2.48 -11.10 17.76
N ASN A 73 -3.20 -12.15 17.38
CA ASN A 73 -3.65 -13.23 18.26
C ASN A 73 -2.85 -14.52 18.00
N LYS A 74 -3.25 -15.64 18.65
CA LYS A 74 -2.60 -16.94 18.51
C LYS A 74 -2.53 -17.45 17.07
N ASN A 75 -3.58 -17.20 16.26
CA ASN A 75 -3.61 -17.59 14.86
C ASN A 75 -2.58 -16.79 14.05
N ASP A 76 -2.50 -15.48 14.27
CA ASP A 76 -1.50 -14.63 13.61
C ASP A 76 -0.07 -15.07 13.98
N VAL A 77 0.17 -15.46 15.25
CA VAL A 77 1.48 -15.98 15.69
C VAL A 77 1.83 -17.29 14.98
N PHE A 78 0.86 -18.19 14.83
CA PHE A 78 1.08 -19.46 14.14
C PHE A 78 1.33 -19.25 12.64
N PHE A 79 0.57 -18.36 11.99
CA PHE A 79 0.77 -17.98 10.59
C PHE A 79 2.16 -17.35 10.38
N ASP A 80 2.59 -16.42 11.25
CA ASP A 80 3.93 -15.81 11.26
C ASP A 80 5.04 -16.87 11.34
N LYS A 81 4.85 -17.90 12.17
CA LYS A 81 5.77 -19.04 12.27
C LYS A 81 5.87 -19.79 10.94
N ILE A 82 4.75 -20.07 10.28
CA ILE A 82 4.75 -20.74 8.96
C ILE A 82 5.46 -19.86 7.93
N CYS A 83 5.13 -18.57 7.83
CA CYS A 83 5.82 -17.65 6.91
C CYS A 83 7.33 -17.61 7.12
N LYS A 84 7.80 -17.76 8.35
CA LYS A 84 9.23 -17.86 8.66
C LYS A 84 9.83 -19.19 8.19
N LEU A 85 9.16 -20.31 8.42
CA LEU A 85 9.63 -21.64 8.01
C LEU A 85 9.65 -21.80 6.49
N GLU A 86 8.67 -21.22 5.79
CA GLU A 86 8.57 -21.21 4.33
C GLU A 86 9.47 -20.14 3.66
N GLY A 87 10.25 -19.39 4.44
CA GLY A 87 11.14 -18.35 3.91
C GLY A 87 10.44 -17.08 3.39
N ILE A 88 9.10 -17.04 3.35
CA ILE A 88 8.27 -15.89 2.95
C ILE A 88 8.65 -14.65 3.76
N LYS A 89 8.78 -14.79 5.08
CA LYS A 89 9.12 -13.66 5.95
C LYS A 89 10.50 -13.09 5.62
N ASP A 90 11.45 -13.94 5.26
CA ASP A 90 12.83 -13.50 4.99
C ASP A 90 13.01 -12.92 3.59
N SER A 91 12.15 -13.27 2.64
CA SER A 91 12.18 -12.72 1.28
C SER A 91 11.66 -11.27 1.19
N ILE A 92 10.87 -10.82 2.17
CA ILE A 92 10.36 -9.43 2.21
C ILE A 92 11.51 -8.45 2.44
N LYS A 93 11.81 -7.65 1.41
CA LYS A 93 12.81 -6.57 1.46
C LYS A 93 12.12 -5.21 1.51
N LYS A 94 12.68 -4.29 2.32
CA LYS A 94 12.22 -2.90 2.38
C LYS A 94 12.63 -2.18 1.08
N PRO A 95 11.69 -1.57 0.33
CA PRO A 95 12.01 -0.71 -0.80
C PRO A 95 12.54 0.65 -0.29
N ASN A 96 13.34 1.32 -1.11
CA ASN A 96 13.86 2.65 -0.78
C ASN A 96 12.80 3.72 -1.09
N ILE A 97 11.88 3.95 -0.15
CA ILE A 97 10.78 4.92 -0.27
C ILE A 97 10.89 5.97 0.85
N GLU A 98 10.77 7.24 0.48
CA GLU A 98 10.60 8.33 1.44
C GLU A 98 9.12 8.50 1.82
N LEU A 99 8.81 8.41 3.11
CA LEU A 99 7.44 8.41 3.66
C LEU A 99 7.04 9.76 4.28
N ASN A 100 7.57 10.88 3.77
CA ASN A 100 7.35 12.20 4.37
C ASN A 100 5.96 12.75 4.04
N ASN A 101 5.55 12.62 2.79
CA ASN A 101 4.28 13.04 2.23
C ASN A 101 4.01 12.30 0.91
N TRP A 102 2.80 12.42 0.37
CA TRP A 102 2.43 11.78 -0.89
C TRP A 102 3.38 12.10 -2.05
N GLU A 103 3.84 13.34 -2.18
CA GLU A 103 4.81 13.73 -3.22
C GLU A 103 6.11 12.92 -3.14
N SER A 104 6.73 12.84 -1.95
CA SER A 104 7.95 12.05 -1.73
C SER A 104 7.73 10.55 -1.97
N ILE A 105 6.55 10.04 -1.62
CA ILE A 105 6.16 8.64 -1.81
C ILE A 105 6.07 8.33 -3.31
N PHE A 106 5.28 9.11 -4.07
CA PHE A 106 5.12 8.91 -5.50
C PHE A 106 6.44 9.11 -6.26
N ASN A 107 7.25 10.11 -5.91
CA ASN A 107 8.56 10.29 -6.52
C ASN A 107 9.47 9.07 -6.29
N SER A 108 9.44 8.50 -5.08
CA SER A 108 10.22 7.30 -4.77
C SER A 108 9.75 6.09 -5.58
N ILE A 109 8.43 5.87 -5.67
CA ILE A 109 7.86 4.76 -6.44
C ILE A 109 8.15 4.91 -7.94
N HIS A 110 7.99 6.12 -8.47
CA HIS A 110 8.30 6.44 -9.87
C HIS A 110 9.78 6.18 -10.17
N LYS A 111 10.70 6.57 -9.28
CA LYS A 111 12.14 6.30 -9.42
C LYS A 111 12.47 4.80 -9.42
N LEU A 112 11.68 3.98 -8.73
CA LEU A 112 11.83 2.52 -8.73
C LEU A 112 11.23 1.87 -10.00
N GLY A 113 10.52 2.62 -10.84
CA GLY A 113 9.96 2.14 -12.09
C GLY A 113 8.70 1.28 -11.92
N PHE A 114 8.00 1.39 -10.79
CA PHE A 114 6.76 0.66 -10.57
C PHE A 114 5.56 1.45 -11.12
N ASN A 115 4.63 0.70 -11.73
CA ASN A 115 3.25 1.15 -11.89
C ASN A 115 2.56 1.11 -10.52
N VAL A 116 1.53 1.93 -10.36
CA VAL A 116 0.78 2.08 -9.12
C VAL A 116 -0.70 1.83 -9.32
N ILE A 117 -1.35 1.35 -8.28
CA ILE A 117 -2.79 1.51 -8.08
C ILE A 117 -2.98 2.60 -7.03
N ILE A 118 -3.83 3.56 -7.31
CA ILE A 118 -4.22 4.64 -6.42
C ILE A 118 -5.70 4.45 -6.13
N ILE A 119 -6.05 4.37 -4.85
CA ILE A 119 -7.40 3.99 -4.42
C ILE A 119 -7.95 5.10 -3.55
N ASN A 120 -9.20 5.47 -3.83
CA ASN A 120 -10.09 6.17 -2.92
C ASN A 120 -11.14 5.17 -2.45
N GLU A 121 -11.20 4.86 -1.15
CA GLU A 121 -12.18 3.92 -0.59
C GLU A 121 -13.38 4.63 0.07
N ILE A 122 -13.58 5.93 -0.18
CA ILE A 122 -14.73 6.67 0.33
C ILE A 122 -15.94 6.35 -0.55
N SER A 123 -17.01 5.83 0.03
CA SER A 123 -18.16 5.25 -0.71
C SER A 123 -18.73 6.11 -1.86
N ASP A 124 -18.83 7.43 -1.72
CA ASP A 124 -19.34 8.34 -2.76
C ASP A 124 -18.28 8.80 -3.77
N LYS A 125 -17.02 8.43 -3.55
CA LYS A 125 -15.85 8.78 -4.35
C LYS A 125 -14.96 7.57 -4.61
N ASP A 126 -15.51 6.36 -4.57
CA ASP A 126 -14.74 5.13 -4.70
C ASP A 126 -14.05 5.09 -6.07
N THR A 127 -12.72 5.04 -6.08
CA THR A 127 -11.94 4.97 -7.32
C THR A 127 -10.85 3.91 -7.24
N PHE A 128 -10.55 3.35 -8.42
CA PHE A 128 -9.46 2.42 -8.65
C PHE A 128 -8.70 2.90 -9.89
N ASP A 129 -7.60 3.61 -9.68
CA ASP A 129 -6.83 4.23 -10.75
C ASP A 129 -5.47 3.51 -10.87
N ILE A 130 -5.22 2.85 -12.00
CA ILE A 130 -4.01 2.04 -12.22
C ILE A 130 -3.19 2.54 -13.41
N GLY A 131 -1.88 2.72 -13.23
CA GLY A 131 -1.03 3.18 -14.33
C GLY A 131 0.41 3.52 -13.94
N PRO A 132 1.29 3.76 -14.94
CA PRO A 132 2.57 4.42 -14.72
C PRO A 132 2.38 5.85 -14.22
N ILE A 133 3.21 6.25 -13.27
CA ILE A 133 3.33 7.64 -12.83
C ILE A 133 4.03 8.44 -13.93
N LEU A 134 3.40 9.51 -14.41
CA LEU A 134 3.98 10.41 -15.41
C LEU A 134 4.49 11.72 -14.80
N LYS A 135 3.77 12.24 -13.80
CA LYS A 135 4.09 13.51 -13.16
C LYS A 135 3.67 13.50 -11.71
N VAL A 136 4.52 14.06 -10.86
CA VAL A 136 4.26 14.27 -9.43
C VAL A 136 4.38 15.77 -9.18
N THR A 137 3.42 16.35 -8.47
CA THR A 137 3.45 17.74 -8.01
C THR A 137 3.23 17.81 -6.51
N SER A 138 3.21 19.01 -5.94
CA SER A 138 3.03 19.21 -4.50
C SER A 138 1.65 18.81 -3.97
N ASN A 139 0.65 18.59 -4.82
CA ASN A 139 -0.74 18.32 -4.41
C ASN A 139 -1.45 17.21 -5.19
N LYS A 140 -0.85 16.71 -6.28
CA LYS A 140 -1.46 15.68 -7.13
C LYS A 140 -0.41 14.79 -7.78
N VAL A 141 -0.87 13.66 -8.27
CA VAL A 141 -0.13 12.77 -9.17
C VAL A 141 -0.90 12.64 -10.48
N VAL A 142 -0.17 12.50 -11.57
CA VAL A 142 -0.73 12.22 -12.90
C VAL A 142 -0.24 10.87 -13.34
N ILE A 143 -1.17 9.99 -13.72
CA ILE A 143 -0.89 8.67 -14.28
C ILE A 143 -1.45 8.57 -15.70
N ASN A 144 -0.95 7.60 -16.46
CA ASN A 144 -1.65 7.14 -17.67
C ASN A 144 -2.45 5.90 -17.33
N TYR A 145 -3.76 6.02 -17.18
CA TYR A 145 -4.58 4.88 -16.82
C TYR A 145 -4.54 3.80 -17.90
N PHE A 146 -4.55 2.53 -17.51
CA PHE A 146 -4.85 1.44 -18.42
C PHE A 146 -6.00 0.57 -17.91
N ASP A 147 -6.85 0.12 -18.82
CA ASP A 147 -8.00 -0.69 -18.49
C ASP A 147 -7.65 -2.18 -18.28
N ALA A 148 -8.64 -2.96 -17.86
CA ALA A 148 -8.51 -4.40 -17.66
C ALA A 148 -8.19 -5.20 -18.96
N THR A 149 -8.27 -4.56 -20.13
CA THR A 149 -7.88 -5.13 -21.43
C THR A 149 -6.44 -4.78 -21.84
N GLY A 150 -5.73 -4.06 -20.97
CA GLY A 150 -4.37 -3.58 -21.15
C GLY A 150 -4.25 -2.42 -22.13
N LYS A 151 -5.34 -1.69 -22.41
CA LYS A 151 -5.32 -0.49 -23.26
C LYS A 151 -5.13 0.75 -22.38
N PHE A 152 -4.19 1.61 -22.76
CA PHE A 152 -4.06 2.94 -22.16
C PHE A 152 -5.21 3.86 -22.58
N ASP A 153 -5.62 4.72 -21.67
CA ASP A 153 -6.50 5.84 -21.98
C ASP A 153 -5.78 6.89 -22.84
N GLU A 154 -6.56 7.63 -23.61
CA GLU A 154 -6.04 8.74 -24.42
C GLU A 154 -5.76 9.98 -23.55
N ASP A 155 -6.61 10.17 -22.53
CA ASP A 155 -6.49 11.25 -21.57
C ASP A 155 -5.74 10.79 -20.31
N LEU A 156 -5.00 11.73 -19.71
CA LEU A 156 -4.27 11.47 -18.48
C LEU A 156 -5.18 11.59 -17.26
N THR A 157 -4.97 10.71 -16.28
CA THR A 157 -5.72 10.74 -15.02
C THR A 157 -4.97 11.56 -13.99
N GLU A 158 -5.60 12.65 -13.51
CA GLU A 158 -5.05 13.49 -12.46
C GLU A 158 -5.74 13.20 -11.12
N ILE A 159 -4.97 12.87 -10.09
CA ILE A 159 -5.50 12.45 -8.79
C ILE A 159 -4.95 13.36 -7.70
N GLN A 160 -5.84 14.05 -6.99
CA GLN A 160 -5.46 14.89 -5.85
C GLN A 160 -5.10 14.03 -4.65
N TYR A 161 -4.08 14.44 -3.91
CA TYR A 161 -3.65 13.72 -2.69
C TYR A 161 -4.72 13.67 -1.60
N SER A 162 -5.65 14.62 -1.59
CA SER A 162 -6.80 14.63 -0.67
C SER A 162 -7.79 13.51 -0.94
N ASP A 163 -7.78 12.94 -2.14
CA ASP A 163 -8.70 11.87 -2.56
C ASP A 163 -8.03 10.49 -2.46
N ILE A 164 -6.80 10.37 -1.92
CA ILE A 164 -6.11 9.08 -1.81
C ILE A 164 -6.33 8.50 -0.42
N THR A 165 -6.93 7.30 -0.35
CA THR A 165 -6.98 6.54 0.91
C THR A 165 -5.74 5.66 1.04
N HIS A 166 -5.31 5.01 -0.04
CA HIS A 166 -4.03 4.29 -0.10
C HIS A 166 -3.53 4.11 -1.53
N ILE A 167 -2.31 3.63 -1.64
CA ILE A 167 -1.72 3.19 -2.90
C ILE A 167 -1.15 1.78 -2.75
N ASP A 168 -1.21 1.03 -3.84
CA ASP A 168 -0.54 -0.25 -3.99
C ASP A 168 0.56 -0.15 -5.05
N PHE A 169 1.69 -0.81 -4.81
CA PHE A 169 2.79 -0.90 -5.78
C PHE A 169 3.58 -2.19 -5.60
N ASP A 170 4.29 -2.58 -6.67
CA ASP A 170 5.00 -3.87 -6.74
C ASP A 170 4.08 -5.03 -6.29
N ASP A 171 2.83 -4.99 -6.74
CA ASP A 171 1.82 -5.99 -6.46
C ASP A 171 1.65 -6.97 -7.63
N ILE A 172 1.19 -8.18 -7.33
CA ILE A 172 1.03 -9.26 -8.32
C ILE A 172 0.10 -8.85 -9.46
N TYR A 173 -1.00 -8.14 -9.18
CA TYR A 173 -1.98 -7.79 -10.20
C TYR A 173 -1.38 -6.79 -11.19
N THR A 174 -0.88 -5.66 -10.69
CA THR A 174 -0.25 -4.61 -11.50
C THR A 174 0.94 -5.15 -12.27
N ASN A 175 1.84 -5.89 -11.62
CA ASN A 175 3.02 -6.45 -12.28
C ASN A 175 2.65 -7.49 -13.36
N THR A 176 1.53 -8.20 -13.21
CA THR A 176 1.09 -9.18 -14.19
C THR A 176 0.48 -8.50 -15.41
N ILE A 177 -0.52 -7.63 -15.22
CA ILE A 177 -1.18 -6.94 -16.35
C ILE A 177 -0.21 -6.03 -17.11
N SER A 178 0.76 -5.42 -16.41
CA SER A 178 1.79 -4.54 -17.01
C SER A 178 2.67 -5.23 -18.06
N LYS A 179 2.70 -6.58 -18.09
CA LYS A 179 3.41 -7.36 -19.10
C LYS A 179 2.67 -7.43 -20.43
N TYR A 180 1.35 -7.18 -20.41
CA TYR A 180 0.44 -7.34 -21.54
C TYR A 180 -0.19 -6.03 -22.02
N LEU A 181 0.34 -4.88 -21.57
CA LEU A 181 -0.11 -3.58 -22.03
C LEU A 181 0.16 -3.44 -23.52
N LYS A 182 -0.85 -2.97 -24.24
CA LYS A 182 -0.79 -2.68 -25.67
C LYS A 182 -0.10 -1.33 -25.83
N ASN A 183 0.86 -1.25 -26.76
CA ASN A 183 1.61 -0.03 -27.11
C ASN A 183 2.67 0.42 -26.08
N LYS A 184 3.57 -0.49 -25.67
CA LYS A 184 4.80 -0.10 -24.97
C LYS A 184 5.74 0.70 -25.85
#